data_AF-A0A937IBK4-F1
#
_entry.id   AF-A0A937IBK4-F1
#
_cell.length_a   1.000
_cell.length_b   1.000
_cell.length_c   1.000
_cell.angle_alpha   90.00
_cell.angle_beta   90.00
_cell.angle_gamma   90.00
#
_symmetry.space_group_name_H-M   'P 1'
#
loop_
_entity.id
_entity.type
_entity.pdbx_description
1 polymer ?
#
loop_
_entity_poly.entity_id
_entity_poly.type
_entity_poly.pdbx_seq_one_letter_code
_entity_poly.pdbx_strand_id
1 'polypeptide(L)'
;MGRLNYAVEYKNNSYSAAGNLRSTGVLSAIAKYSFEASSQGKIEGGVFKPKYYYERSDTGRRKEQKILRYFDHGIELETKKTAKPYWQDPNQQMDALDPMSAIIFILRDQTETNVCKQNFAMFDGIRRVEIRFVDGEETTEGHLRCKGIYTRVGGYSAKELKDGTKFPFYVNYQIESDDYRVISFQMTTNRGRAKFVRR
;
A
#
# COMPACT_ATOMS: atom_id res chain seq x y z
N MET A 1 -0.84 13.69 -13.80
CA MET A 1 -1.29 13.07 -12.54
C MET A 1 -1.41 11.57 -12.75
N GLY A 2 -1.60 10.76 -11.71
CA GLY A 2 -1.92 9.33 -11.85
C GLY A 2 -3.37 9.08 -11.46
N ARG A 3 -4.01 8.04 -12.02
CA ARG A 3 -5.33 7.56 -11.59
C ARG A 3 -5.21 6.12 -11.08
N LEU A 4 -5.66 5.90 -9.85
CA LEU A 4 -5.89 4.58 -9.29
C LEU A 4 -7.37 4.24 -9.45
N ASN A 5 -7.70 3.14 -10.11
CA ASN A 5 -9.01 2.51 -10.01
C ASN A 5 -8.83 1.21 -9.22
N TYR A 6 -9.75 0.91 -8.31
CA TYR A 6 -9.72 -0.31 -7.54
C TYR A 6 -11.13 -0.80 -7.26
N ALA A 7 -11.25 -2.09 -7.00
CA ALA A 7 -12.45 -2.74 -6.54
C ALA A 7 -12.09 -3.66 -5.37
N VAL A 8 -13.00 -3.78 -4.42
CA VAL A 8 -12.89 -4.70 -3.29
C VAL A 8 -14.23 -5.39 -3.10
N GLU A 9 -14.19 -6.69 -2.84
CA GLU A 9 -15.33 -7.52 -2.48
C GLU A 9 -15.04 -8.17 -1.12
N TYR A 10 -16.01 -8.12 -0.22
CA TYR A 10 -15.97 -8.80 1.08
C TYR A 10 -17.07 -9.87 1.11
N LYS A 11 -16.70 -11.12 1.40
CA LYS A 11 -17.64 -12.24 1.47
C LYS A 11 -17.17 -13.27 2.49
N ASN A 12 -18.02 -13.63 3.45
CA ASN A 12 -17.75 -14.69 4.44
C ASN A 12 -16.35 -14.58 5.08
N ASN A 13 -16.03 -13.43 5.68
CA ASN A 13 -14.72 -13.14 6.28
C ASN A 13 -13.53 -13.29 5.31
N SER A 14 -13.78 -13.22 4.01
CA SER A 14 -12.77 -13.21 2.96
C SER A 14 -12.83 -11.88 2.22
N TYR A 15 -11.69 -11.47 1.66
CA TYR A 15 -11.62 -10.31 0.78
C TYR A 15 -10.94 -10.68 -0.53
N SER A 16 -11.37 -9.99 -1.58
CA SER A 16 -10.72 -9.97 -2.89
C SER A 16 -10.62 -8.52 -3.33
N ALA A 17 -9.43 -8.08 -3.72
CA ALA A 17 -9.19 -6.72 -4.17
C ALA A 17 -8.32 -6.71 -5.43
N ALA A 18 -8.62 -5.80 -6.33
CA ALA A 18 -7.81 -5.56 -7.52
C ALA A 18 -7.76 -4.06 -7.82
N GLY A 19 -6.66 -3.60 -8.38
CA GLY A 19 -6.50 -2.21 -8.75
C GLY A 19 -5.50 -2.00 -9.87
N ASN A 20 -5.68 -0.88 -10.58
CA ASN A 20 -4.75 -0.40 -11.58
C ASN A 20 -4.40 1.08 -11.33
N LEU A 21 -3.12 1.38 -11.35
CA LEU A 21 -2.59 2.73 -11.30
C LEU A 21 -1.97 3.04 -12.66
N ARG A 22 -2.43 4.12 -13.30
CA ARG A 22 -1.90 4.57 -14.59
C ARG A 22 -1.58 6.06 -14.55
N SER A 23 -0.49 6.46 -15.20
CA SER A 23 -0.22 7.86 -15.53
C SER A 23 -1.34 8.41 -16.44
N THR A 24 -1.80 9.63 -16.21
CA THR A 24 -2.83 10.32 -17.00
C THR A 24 -2.35 11.69 -17.50
N GLY A 25 -2.98 12.16 -18.59
CA GLY A 25 -2.73 13.48 -19.18
C GLY A 25 -1.38 13.60 -19.88
N VAL A 26 -0.81 14.80 -19.92
CA VAL A 26 0.49 15.07 -20.58
C VAL A 26 1.63 14.19 -20.03
N LEU A 27 1.57 13.82 -18.74
CA LEU A 27 2.52 12.90 -18.12
C LEU A 27 2.55 11.51 -18.78
N SER A 28 1.42 10.99 -19.28
CA SER A 28 1.41 9.68 -19.96
C SER A 28 2.03 9.72 -21.36
N ALA A 29 2.09 10.90 -21.99
CA ALA A 29 2.79 11.09 -23.26
C ALA A 29 4.33 11.12 -23.08
N ILE A 30 4.80 11.53 -21.91
CA ILE A 30 6.23 11.70 -21.60
C ILE A 30 6.82 10.50 -20.85
N ALA A 31 6.06 9.91 -19.91
CA ALA A 31 6.52 8.80 -19.08
C ALA A 31 5.38 7.80 -18.82
N LYS A 32 5.39 6.67 -19.54
CA LYS A 32 4.43 5.59 -19.34
C LYS A 32 4.72 4.88 -18.02
N TYR A 33 3.75 4.93 -17.10
CA TYR A 33 3.75 4.13 -15.89
C TYR A 33 2.40 3.45 -15.74
N SER A 34 2.41 2.12 -15.69
CA SER A 34 1.25 1.32 -15.27
C SER A 34 1.65 0.32 -14.19
N PHE A 35 0.78 0.18 -13.21
CA PHE A 35 0.90 -0.80 -12.14
C PHE A 35 -0.46 -1.45 -11.94
N GLU A 36 -0.49 -2.76 -11.94
CA GLU A 36 -1.69 -3.57 -11.72
C GLU A 36 -1.39 -4.50 -10.55
N ALA A 37 -2.32 -4.59 -9.61
CA ALA A 37 -2.16 -5.47 -8.46
C ALA A 37 -3.49 -6.09 -8.06
N SER A 38 -3.44 -7.29 -7.52
CA SER A 38 -4.56 -7.94 -6.87
C SER A 38 -4.11 -8.66 -5.61
N SER A 39 -5.01 -8.77 -4.64
CA SER A 39 -4.82 -9.57 -3.44
C SER A 39 -6.12 -10.24 -3.04
N GLN A 40 -5.99 -11.41 -2.44
CA GLN A 40 -7.09 -12.16 -1.85
C GLN A 40 -6.62 -12.77 -0.54
N GLY A 41 -7.53 -12.86 0.43
CA GLY A 41 -7.21 -13.39 1.74
C GLY A 41 -8.42 -13.48 2.66
N LYS A 42 -8.15 -13.63 3.95
CA LYS A 42 -9.15 -13.64 5.02
C LYS A 42 -9.08 -12.39 5.87
N ILE A 43 -10.17 -12.07 6.55
CA ILE A 43 -10.23 -11.09 7.63
C ILE A 43 -10.61 -11.85 8.89
N GLU A 44 -9.71 -11.88 9.86
CA GLU A 44 -9.91 -12.57 11.13
C GLU A 44 -9.73 -11.57 12.27
N GLY A 45 -10.78 -11.31 13.05
CA GLY A 45 -10.75 -10.31 14.12
C GLY A 45 -10.38 -8.90 13.64
N GLY A 46 -10.80 -8.51 12.43
CA GLY A 46 -10.44 -7.23 11.81
C GLY A 46 -9.04 -7.18 11.17
N VAL A 47 -8.25 -8.26 11.31
CA VAL A 47 -6.89 -8.35 10.76
C VAL A 47 -6.92 -9.01 9.39
N PHE A 48 -6.32 -8.35 8.40
CA PHE A 48 -6.17 -8.87 7.05
C PHE A 48 -5.06 -9.93 7.04
N LYS A 49 -5.38 -11.11 6.54
CA LYS A 49 -4.47 -12.24 6.34
C LYS A 49 -4.42 -12.59 4.85
N PRO A 50 -3.48 -12.02 4.09
CA PRO A 50 -3.31 -12.34 2.68
C PRO A 50 -3.07 -13.82 2.45
N LYS A 51 -3.58 -14.32 1.33
CA LYS A 51 -3.34 -15.70 0.84
C LYS A 51 -2.66 -15.72 -0.51
N TYR A 52 -2.94 -14.72 -1.34
CA TYR A 52 -2.33 -14.58 -2.64
C TYR A 52 -2.26 -13.10 -3.01
N TYR A 53 -1.13 -12.70 -3.58
CA TYR A 53 -0.90 -11.38 -4.15
C TYR A 53 -0.26 -11.52 -5.53
N TYR A 54 -0.73 -10.70 -6.47
CA TYR A 54 -0.14 -10.53 -7.78
C TYR A 54 0.15 -9.06 -8.04
N GLU A 55 1.28 -8.78 -8.66
CA GLU A 55 1.54 -7.48 -9.27
C GLU A 55 2.20 -7.59 -10.63
N ARG A 56 1.91 -6.58 -11.44
CA ARG A 56 2.59 -6.29 -12.70
C ARG A 56 2.84 -4.81 -12.83
N SER A 57 4.07 -4.44 -13.17
CA SER A 57 4.44 -3.06 -13.43
C SER A 57 5.10 -2.91 -14.80
N ASP A 58 4.83 -1.78 -15.45
CA ASP A 58 5.47 -1.35 -16.67
C ASP A 58 5.82 0.14 -16.57
N THR A 59 7.10 0.44 -16.66
CA THR A 59 7.66 1.80 -16.59
C THR A 59 8.04 2.34 -17.97
N GLY A 60 7.65 1.65 -19.04
CA GLY A 60 8.11 1.88 -20.41
C GLY A 60 9.55 1.39 -20.67
N ARG A 61 10.40 1.40 -19.65
CA ARG A 61 11.80 0.90 -19.71
C ARG A 61 11.97 -0.50 -19.14
N ARG A 62 11.13 -0.85 -18.16
CA ARG A 62 11.20 -2.10 -17.42
C ARG A 62 9.80 -2.61 -17.17
N LYS A 63 9.64 -3.92 -17.37
CA LYS A 63 8.45 -4.68 -16.98
C LYS A 63 8.82 -5.62 -15.85
N GLU A 64 7.97 -5.69 -14.83
CA GLU A 64 8.15 -6.59 -13.69
C GLU A 64 6.84 -7.30 -13.38
N GLN A 65 6.96 -8.52 -12.88
CA GLN A 65 5.86 -9.29 -12.31
C GLN A 65 6.36 -9.93 -11.02
N LYS A 66 5.49 -9.96 -10.01
CA LYS A 66 5.70 -10.71 -8.77
C LYS A 66 4.42 -11.40 -8.35
N ILE A 67 4.55 -12.58 -7.77
CA ILE A 67 3.47 -13.28 -7.07
C ILE A 67 3.97 -13.62 -5.68
N LEU A 68 3.11 -13.41 -4.67
CA LEU A 68 3.31 -13.93 -3.32
C LEU A 68 2.21 -14.94 -3.03
N ARG A 69 2.58 -16.16 -2.63
CA ARG A 69 1.66 -17.18 -2.14
C ARG A 69 1.94 -17.42 -0.67
N TYR A 70 0.92 -17.29 0.17
CA TYR A 70 1.06 -17.41 1.61
C TYR A 70 0.65 -18.81 2.04
N PHE A 71 1.52 -19.46 2.80
CA PHE A 71 1.32 -20.77 3.41
C PHE A 71 1.47 -20.64 4.93
N ASP A 72 1.14 -21.69 5.68
CA ASP A 72 1.14 -21.65 7.14
C ASP A 72 2.51 -21.26 7.74
N HIS A 73 3.61 -21.58 7.05
CA HIS A 73 4.97 -21.40 7.55
C HIS A 73 5.85 -20.49 6.68
N GLY A 74 5.25 -19.73 5.75
CA GLY A 74 6.06 -18.85 4.91
C GLY A 74 5.35 -18.28 3.68
N ILE A 75 6.12 -17.49 2.93
CA ILE A 75 5.67 -16.82 1.71
C ILE A 75 6.54 -17.31 0.55
N GLU A 76 5.92 -17.89 -0.46
CA GLU A 76 6.60 -18.18 -1.72
C GLU A 76 6.58 -16.94 -2.60
N LEU A 77 7.77 -16.47 -2.99
CA LEU A 77 7.96 -15.39 -3.95
C LEU A 77 8.27 -15.95 -5.33
N GLU A 78 7.40 -15.69 -6.30
CA GLU A 78 7.68 -15.94 -7.72
C GLU A 78 8.03 -14.62 -8.42
N THR A 79 9.26 -14.51 -8.93
CA THR A 79 9.71 -13.34 -9.69
C THR A 79 10.83 -13.69 -10.66
N LYS A 80 10.95 -12.93 -11.75
CA LYS A 80 12.09 -13.04 -12.70
C LYS A 80 13.35 -12.31 -12.23
N LYS A 81 13.28 -11.57 -11.12
CA LYS A 81 14.42 -10.83 -10.60
C LYS A 81 15.39 -11.78 -9.91
N THR A 82 16.67 -11.60 -10.17
CA THR A 82 17.73 -12.25 -9.38
C THR A 82 17.73 -11.70 -7.96
N ALA A 83 17.70 -12.61 -6.99
CA ALA A 83 17.79 -12.28 -5.57
C ALA A 83 19.08 -11.51 -5.27
N LYS A 84 19.02 -10.57 -4.33
CA LYS A 84 20.18 -9.81 -3.88
C LYS A 84 20.36 -9.95 -2.37
N PRO A 85 21.59 -9.77 -1.84
CA PRO A 85 21.89 -10.02 -0.43
C PRO A 85 21.06 -9.18 0.56
N TYR A 86 20.57 -8.01 0.12
CA TYR A 86 19.80 -7.10 0.95
C TYR A 86 18.28 -7.34 0.90
N TRP A 87 17.80 -8.32 0.11
CA TRP A 87 16.39 -8.69 0.07
C TRP A 87 15.95 -9.24 1.44
N GLN A 88 14.71 -8.97 1.83
CA GLN A 88 14.16 -9.61 3.01
C GLN A 88 13.81 -11.06 2.72
N ASP A 89 14.01 -11.93 3.71
CA ASP A 89 13.55 -13.31 3.66
C ASP A 89 12.01 -13.32 3.73
N PRO A 90 11.31 -13.79 2.68
CA PRO A 90 9.85 -13.86 2.66
C PRO A 90 9.24 -14.63 3.84
N ASN A 91 9.92 -15.66 4.35
CA ASN A 91 9.40 -16.49 5.44
C ASN A 91 9.36 -15.76 6.79
N GLN A 92 10.06 -14.63 6.91
CA GLN A 92 10.07 -13.78 8.10
C GLN A 92 9.07 -12.62 8.01
N GLN A 93 8.20 -12.58 6.99
CA GLN A 93 7.30 -11.46 6.71
C GLN A 93 5.81 -11.81 6.82
N MET A 94 5.47 -12.91 7.50
CA MET A 94 4.08 -13.38 7.65
C MET A 94 3.18 -12.42 8.42
N ASP A 95 3.76 -11.47 9.17
CA ASP A 95 3.05 -10.42 9.90
C ASP A 95 2.73 -9.18 9.03
N ALA A 96 3.27 -9.11 7.81
CA ALA A 96 3.14 -7.98 6.93
C ALA A 96 2.03 -8.18 5.88
N LEU A 97 1.36 -7.08 5.54
CA LEU A 97 0.41 -7.05 4.43
C LEU A 97 1.14 -6.99 3.09
N ASP A 98 0.58 -7.60 2.04
CA ASP A 98 0.99 -7.27 0.68
C ASP A 98 0.57 -5.84 0.30
N PRO A 99 1.15 -5.23 -0.75
CA PRO A 99 0.82 -3.87 -1.14
C PRO A 99 -0.65 -3.60 -1.45
N MET A 100 -1.38 -4.53 -2.06
CA MET A 100 -2.81 -4.31 -2.36
C MET A 100 -3.66 -4.42 -1.08
N SER A 101 -3.33 -5.36 -0.20
CA SER A 101 -3.92 -5.47 1.14
C SER A 101 -3.67 -4.22 1.98
N ALA A 102 -2.45 -3.68 1.96
CA ALA A 102 -2.13 -2.42 2.63
C ALA A 102 -2.93 -1.24 2.06
N ILE A 103 -3.08 -1.16 0.74
CA ILE A 103 -3.89 -0.13 0.08
C ILE A 103 -5.34 -0.20 0.55
N ILE A 104 -6.00 -1.36 0.47
CA ILE A 104 -7.41 -1.48 0.92
C ILE A 104 -7.54 -1.34 2.43
N PHE A 105 -6.53 -1.72 3.22
CA PHE A 105 -6.50 -1.53 4.66
C PHE A 105 -6.55 -0.03 5.01
N ILE A 106 -5.80 0.81 4.29
CA ILE A 106 -5.80 2.27 4.47
C ILE A 106 -7.08 2.89 3.89
N LEU A 107 -7.51 2.47 2.70
CA LEU A 107 -8.58 3.12 1.93
C LEU A 107 -9.99 2.67 2.30
N ARG A 108 -10.14 1.61 3.11
CA ARG A 108 -11.47 1.19 3.57
C ARG A 108 -12.10 2.26 4.45
N ASP A 109 -13.43 2.30 4.40
CA ASP A 109 -14.22 3.09 5.33
C ASP A 109 -14.13 2.43 6.72
N GLN A 110 -14.00 3.23 7.76
CA GLN A 110 -13.75 2.75 9.13
C GLN A 110 -14.81 3.34 10.06
N THR A 111 -15.29 2.54 11.00
CA THR A 111 -16.16 2.99 12.10
C THR A 111 -15.39 3.23 13.41
N GLU A 112 -14.12 2.84 13.45
CA GLU A 112 -13.30 2.96 14.67
C GLU A 112 -12.76 4.38 14.84
N THR A 113 -12.93 4.95 16.04
CA THR A 113 -12.43 6.29 16.40
C THR A 113 -10.90 6.43 16.37
N ASN A 114 -10.15 5.33 16.23
CA ASN A 114 -8.68 5.32 16.24
C ASN A 114 -8.05 5.22 14.84
N VAL A 115 -8.74 5.68 13.77
CA VAL A 115 -8.21 5.66 12.40
C VAL A 115 -6.81 6.28 12.25
N CYS A 116 -6.45 7.27 13.07
CA CYS A 116 -5.12 7.89 13.07
C CYS A 116 -4.07 7.18 13.96
N LYS A 117 -4.35 5.97 14.48
CA LYS A 117 -3.42 5.21 15.34
C LYS A 117 -3.02 3.85 14.75
N GLN A 118 -3.30 3.63 13.47
CA GLN A 118 -2.94 2.39 12.78
C GLN A 118 -1.42 2.20 12.69
N ASN A 119 -0.98 0.96 12.88
CA ASN A 119 0.41 0.56 12.75
C ASN A 119 0.49 -0.85 12.18
N PHE A 120 1.15 -1.01 11.04
CA PHE A 120 1.30 -2.30 10.38
C PHE A 120 2.49 -2.31 9.44
N ALA A 121 2.98 -3.51 9.16
CA ALA A 121 4.03 -3.72 8.18
C ALA A 121 3.45 -4.03 6.80
N MET A 122 4.21 -3.68 5.76
CA MET A 122 3.93 -4.11 4.39
C MET A 122 5.18 -4.74 3.79
N PHE A 123 4.99 -5.85 3.10
CA PHE A 123 6.04 -6.58 2.40
C PHE A 123 5.68 -6.74 0.93
N ASP A 124 6.54 -6.23 0.04
CA ASP A 124 6.29 -6.27 -1.42
C ASP A 124 6.90 -7.49 -2.13
N GLY A 125 7.36 -8.49 -1.36
CA GLY A 125 8.15 -9.62 -1.85
C GLY A 125 9.66 -9.41 -1.78
N ILE A 126 10.13 -8.17 -1.67
CA ILE A 126 11.57 -7.86 -1.57
C ILE A 126 11.83 -6.94 -0.37
N ARG A 127 10.96 -5.95 -0.18
CA ARG A 127 11.09 -4.84 0.78
C ARG A 127 10.07 -4.94 1.88
N ARG A 128 10.53 -4.75 3.10
CA ARG A 128 9.70 -4.54 4.28
C ARG A 128 9.67 -3.07 4.64
N VAL A 129 8.49 -2.56 4.91
CA VAL A 129 8.26 -1.21 5.43
C VAL A 129 7.35 -1.27 6.64
N GLU A 130 7.52 -0.33 7.56
CA GLU A 130 6.54 -0.03 8.59
C GLU A 130 5.71 1.18 8.16
N ILE A 131 4.40 1.09 8.32
CA ILE A 131 3.44 2.17 8.08
C ILE A 131 2.80 2.48 9.42
N ARG A 132 3.08 3.68 9.94
CA ARG A 132 2.56 4.11 11.23
C ARG A 132 1.86 5.45 11.11
N PHE A 133 0.62 5.51 11.57
CA PHE A 133 -0.09 6.76 11.79
C PHE A 133 0.37 7.33 13.14
N VAL A 134 0.77 8.60 13.14
CA VAL A 134 1.48 9.23 14.25
C VAL A 134 0.71 10.39 14.86
N ASP A 135 -0.24 10.96 14.13
CA ASP A 135 -0.99 12.13 14.54
C ASP A 135 -2.32 12.23 13.78
N GLY A 136 -3.28 12.93 14.36
CA GLY A 136 -4.61 13.14 13.80
C GLY A 136 -5.15 14.51 14.22
N GLU A 137 -5.62 15.28 13.25
CA GLU A 137 -6.19 16.60 13.46
C GLU A 137 -7.57 16.66 12.80
N GLU A 138 -8.61 16.89 13.59
CA GLU A 138 -9.91 17.27 13.04
C GLU A 138 -9.79 18.66 12.40
N THR A 139 -10.16 18.76 11.14
CA THR A 139 -10.22 20.03 10.44
C THR A 139 -11.66 20.56 10.46
N THR A 140 -11.84 21.83 10.13
CA THR A 140 -13.19 22.42 9.98
C THR A 140 -14.06 21.58 9.04
N GLU A 141 -15.38 21.53 9.30
CA GLU A 141 -16.40 20.91 8.44
C GLU A 141 -16.45 19.37 8.43
N GLY A 142 -16.19 18.71 9.58
CA GLY A 142 -16.42 17.25 9.69
C GLY A 142 -15.40 16.42 8.90
N HIS A 143 -14.16 16.90 8.88
CA HIS A 143 -13.04 16.26 8.20
C HIS A 143 -11.97 15.88 9.22
N LEU A 144 -11.30 14.76 8.97
CA LEU A 144 -10.17 14.32 9.79
C LEU A 144 -8.94 14.14 8.91
N ARG A 145 -7.82 14.72 9.34
CA ARG A 145 -6.54 14.55 8.67
C ARG A 145 -5.61 13.74 9.55
N CYS A 146 -5.28 12.53 9.12
CA CYS A 146 -4.24 11.74 9.76
C CYS A 146 -2.88 11.95 9.08
N LYS A 147 -1.84 12.08 9.89
CA LYS A 147 -0.44 12.03 9.46
C LYS A 147 0.13 10.65 9.74
N GLY A 148 0.83 10.09 8.77
CA GLY A 148 1.58 8.85 8.96
C GLY A 148 2.99 8.91 8.38
N ILE A 149 3.78 7.91 8.73
CA ILE A 149 5.17 7.75 8.31
C ILE A 149 5.33 6.35 7.69
N TYR A 150 5.77 6.34 6.44
CA TYR A 150 6.30 5.14 5.78
C TYR A 150 7.80 5.05 6.12
N THR A 151 8.22 3.96 6.73
CA THR A 151 9.61 3.73 7.13
C THR A 151 10.18 2.53 6.39
N ARG A 152 11.30 2.72 5.69
CA ARG A 152 12.07 1.65 5.07
C ARG A 152 12.77 0.83 6.17
N VAL A 153 12.47 -0.47 6.25
CA VAL A 153 13.07 -1.36 7.25
C VAL A 153 14.16 -2.21 6.60
N GLY A 154 13.83 -2.90 5.50
CA GLY A 154 14.75 -3.83 4.85
C GLY A 154 14.35 -4.08 3.40
N GLY A 155 15.23 -4.72 2.62
CA GLY A 155 15.03 -4.89 1.17
C GLY A 155 15.56 -3.74 0.31
N TYR A 156 16.31 -2.82 0.91
CA TYR A 156 16.85 -1.63 0.25
C TYR A 156 18.37 -1.69 0.17
N SER A 157 18.93 -1.26 -0.95
CA SER A 157 20.37 -1.06 -1.07
C SER A 157 20.86 0.11 -0.20
N ALA A 158 22.16 0.14 0.11
CA ALA A 158 22.77 1.26 0.84
C ALA A 158 22.54 2.62 0.15
N LYS A 159 22.52 2.65 -1.19
CA LYS A 159 22.19 3.86 -1.95
C LYS A 159 20.75 4.31 -1.70
N GLU A 160 19.79 3.39 -1.75
CA GLU A 160 18.39 3.72 -1.50
C GLU A 160 18.17 4.24 -0.08
N LEU A 161 18.82 3.64 0.93
CA LEU A 161 18.73 4.12 2.30
C LEU A 161 19.31 5.53 2.49
N LYS A 162 20.39 5.87 1.77
CA LYS A 162 20.95 7.24 1.73
C LYS A 162 19.98 8.25 1.13
N ASP A 163 19.18 7.84 0.15
CA ASP A 163 18.15 8.68 -0.45
C ASP A 163 16.93 8.89 0.48
N GLY A 164 16.95 8.35 1.71
CA GLY A 164 15.93 8.57 2.72
C GLY A 164 15.31 7.27 3.24
N THR A 165 14.99 7.26 4.53
CA THR A 165 14.40 6.10 5.23
C THR A 165 12.98 6.33 5.71
N LYS A 166 12.57 7.59 5.93
CA LYS A 166 11.24 7.96 6.45
C LYS A 166 10.56 8.92 5.50
N PHE A 167 9.32 8.61 5.13
CA PHE A 167 8.52 9.37 4.17
C PHE A 167 7.16 9.69 4.79
N PRO A 168 6.87 10.97 5.07
CA PRO A 168 5.57 11.35 5.61
C PRO A 168 4.49 11.24 4.54
N PHE A 169 3.32 10.77 4.97
CA PHE A 169 2.09 10.76 4.19
C PHE A 169 0.94 11.34 5.02
N TYR A 170 -0.13 11.70 4.32
CA TYR A 170 -1.37 12.22 4.88
C TYR A 170 -2.55 11.48 4.29
N VAL A 171 -3.52 11.15 5.13
CA VAL A 171 -4.82 10.62 4.72
C VAL A 171 -5.87 11.58 5.22
N ASN A 172 -6.73 12.05 4.32
CA ASN A 172 -7.85 12.90 4.68
C ASN A 172 -9.12 12.07 4.59
N TYR A 173 -9.96 12.21 5.61
CA TYR A 173 -11.24 11.55 5.76
C TYR A 173 -12.36 12.59 5.75
N GLN A 174 -13.50 12.22 5.19
CA GLN A 174 -14.79 12.82 5.50
C GLN A 174 -15.42 12.00 6.62
N ILE A 175 -15.96 12.66 7.64
CA ILE A 175 -16.76 12.02 8.69
C ILE A 175 -18.22 12.09 8.22
N GLU A 176 -18.81 10.92 7.97
CA GLU A 176 -20.22 10.77 7.59
C GLU A 176 -20.95 10.00 8.69
N SER A 177 -21.68 10.71 9.55
CA SER A 177 -22.22 10.17 10.81
C SER A 177 -21.10 9.63 11.73
N ASP A 178 -20.82 8.33 11.66
CA ASP A 178 -19.76 7.63 12.42
C ASP A 178 -18.72 6.95 11.50
N ASP A 179 -18.86 7.07 10.18
CA ASP A 179 -17.95 6.49 9.20
C ASP A 179 -16.87 7.48 8.77
N TYR A 180 -15.61 7.06 8.90
CA TYR A 180 -14.44 7.76 8.39
C TYR A 180 -14.15 7.29 6.97
N ARG A 181 -14.59 8.09 5.99
CA ARG A 181 -14.43 7.80 4.57
C ARG A 181 -13.20 8.47 3.99
N VAL A 182 -12.24 7.71 3.47
CA VAL A 182 -11.04 8.30 2.83
C VAL A 182 -11.44 9.09 1.58
N ILE A 183 -11.09 10.37 1.54
CA ILE A 183 -11.30 11.26 0.37
C ILE A 183 -10.00 11.53 -0.39
N SER A 184 -8.85 11.52 0.29
CA SER A 184 -7.56 11.64 -0.39
C SER A 184 -6.39 11.06 0.41
N PHE A 185 -5.39 10.62 -0.32
CA PHE A 185 -4.09 10.18 0.20
C PHE A 185 -2.98 10.99 -0.46
N GLN A 186 -2.00 11.43 0.30
CA GLN A 186 -0.87 12.21 -0.17
C GLN A 186 0.43 11.69 0.43
N MET A 187 1.49 11.58 -0.36
CA MET A 187 2.83 11.27 0.14
C MET A 187 3.89 12.04 -0.64
N THR A 188 4.97 12.43 0.01
CA THR A 188 6.17 12.96 -0.65
C THR A 188 7.19 11.84 -0.80
N THR A 189 7.67 11.64 -2.02
CA THR A 189 8.71 10.65 -2.35
C THR A 189 9.96 11.36 -2.88
N ASN A 190 11.04 10.60 -3.08
CA ASN A 190 12.25 11.09 -3.76
C ASN A 190 12.00 11.56 -5.19
N ARG A 191 10.85 11.20 -5.79
CA ARG A 191 10.44 11.62 -7.14
C ARG A 191 9.41 12.76 -7.12
N GLY A 192 9.16 13.36 -5.96
CA GLY A 192 8.16 14.40 -5.76
C GLY A 192 6.88 13.90 -5.08
N ARG A 193 5.85 14.76 -5.10
CA ARG A 193 4.57 14.53 -4.42
C ARG A 193 3.67 13.61 -5.24
N ALA A 194 3.16 12.56 -4.59
CA ALA A 194 2.06 11.74 -5.09
C ALA A 194 0.78 12.10 -4.33
N LYS A 195 -0.33 12.27 -5.06
CA LYS A 195 -1.66 12.50 -4.49
C LYS A 195 -2.68 11.61 -5.19
N PHE A 196 -3.47 10.93 -4.39
CA PHE A 196 -4.66 10.19 -4.78
C PHE A 196 -5.88 10.93 -4.22
N VAL A 197 -6.95 10.99 -5.01
CA VAL A 197 -8.25 11.56 -4.62
C VAL A 197 -9.29 10.52 -5.00
N ARG A 198 -10.13 10.12 -4.03
CA ARG A 198 -11.26 9.23 -4.26
C ARG A 198 -12.30 10.01 -5.07
N ARG A 199 -12.80 9.39 -6.14
CA ARG A 199 -13.87 9.92 -6.98
C ARG A 199 -15.10 9.04 -6.85
#